data_AF-A0A2U2Z1P9-F1
#
_entry.id   AF-A0A2U2Z1P9-F1
#
_cell.length_a   1.000
_cell.length_b   1.000
_cell.length_c   1.000
_cell.angle_alpha   90.00
_cell.angle_beta   90.00
_cell.angle_gamma   90.00
#
_symmetry.space_group_name_H-M   'P 1'
#
loop_
_entity.id
_entity.type
_entity.pdbx_description
1 polymer ?
#
loop_
_entity_poly.entity_id
_entity_poly.type
_entity_poly.pdbx_seq_one_letter_code
_entity_poly.pdbx_strand_id
1 'polypeptide(L)'
;MAPLVTERTLHPLDETLMHQIPWTFAYAGTSDHRFYDRHWLACVDAEGRGAFISGIAFYKNMGVADGYFCVQQGDQQHNTRFSRPLNEDMQNLRISDFEIRIAEPFKRLEISLTGDTSPLSAELAFEANFDPYCESHYVDSRGGRIGQEITRYDQSGRWSGWIDLGSGRLDVQDWWGFRDHSWGVRPGVGGFDRSVADPRTKLSATPATPSLSMLHVMMTFELGDRFVTAMCREDAAGNPTYVDGEVITRDGRHTGVRSMEFEVEFHPGTRAHRKVSARIVADDGSEFDVEATPFLHPWAYAGTGYDGGYRDGRGLGAWRGTVVEHDVYQFVAPDGVLMDGRPTPTGHREQFAKMVVNGRSITGYCPVMTRGALPKYGLTEEG
;
A
#
# COMPACT_ATOMS: atom_id res chain seq x y z
N MET A 1 -25.32 20.47 -5.99
CA MET A 1 -25.04 19.02 -5.80
C MET A 1 -24.52 18.49 -7.12
N ALA A 2 -23.52 17.62 -7.09
CA ALA A 2 -23.16 16.85 -8.29
C ALA A 2 -24.36 15.98 -8.71
N PRO A 3 -24.58 15.75 -10.03
CA PRO A 3 -25.64 14.87 -10.48
C PRO A 3 -25.44 13.45 -9.90
N LEU A 4 -26.55 12.77 -9.62
CA LEU A 4 -26.51 11.37 -9.22
C LEU A 4 -26.09 10.52 -10.42
N VAL A 5 -25.10 9.66 -10.26
CA VAL A 5 -24.74 8.65 -11.27
C VAL A 5 -25.89 7.65 -11.40
N THR A 6 -26.38 7.45 -12.62
CA THR A 6 -27.46 6.52 -12.97
C THR A 6 -27.00 5.58 -14.07
N GLU A 7 -27.79 4.56 -14.40
CA GLU A 7 -27.46 3.56 -15.42
C GLU A 7 -27.31 4.16 -16.83
N ARG A 8 -27.67 5.43 -16.99
CA ARG A 8 -27.58 6.21 -18.23
C ARG A 8 -26.47 7.25 -18.22
N THR A 9 -25.72 7.37 -17.11
CA THR A 9 -24.56 8.26 -17.02
C THR A 9 -23.42 7.67 -17.84
N LEU A 10 -23.06 8.35 -18.93
CA LEU A 10 -21.92 8.03 -19.77
C LEU A 10 -20.67 8.77 -19.27
N HIS A 11 -19.53 8.09 -19.36
CA HIS A 11 -18.20 8.61 -19.13
C HIS A 11 -17.47 8.70 -20.49
N PRO A 12 -16.52 9.62 -20.72
CA PRO A 12 -15.79 9.68 -21.99
C PRO A 12 -15.10 8.38 -22.42
N LEU A 13 -14.74 7.51 -21.46
CA LEU A 13 -14.20 6.17 -21.74
C LEU A 13 -15.22 5.23 -22.40
N ASP A 14 -16.52 5.51 -22.34
CA ASP A 14 -17.55 4.71 -23.02
C ASP A 14 -17.49 4.82 -24.56
N GLU A 15 -16.76 5.79 -25.12
CA GLU A 15 -16.44 5.83 -26.56
C GLU A 15 -15.36 4.80 -26.95
N THR A 16 -14.64 4.23 -25.98
CA THR A 16 -13.63 3.21 -26.23
C THR A 16 -14.27 1.83 -26.40
N LEU A 17 -13.55 0.90 -27.03
CA LEU A 17 -13.98 -0.50 -27.15
C LEU A 17 -13.51 -1.37 -25.97
N MET A 18 -13.41 -0.79 -24.77
CA MET A 18 -12.75 -1.41 -23.61
C MET A 18 -13.70 -1.87 -22.50
N HIS A 19 -15.02 -1.87 -22.72
CA HIS A 19 -15.98 -2.37 -21.72
C HIS A 19 -15.72 -3.84 -21.37
N GLN A 20 -15.55 -4.13 -20.08
CA GLN A 20 -15.36 -5.50 -19.56
C GLN A 20 -16.67 -6.14 -19.08
N ILE A 21 -17.71 -5.32 -18.93
CA ILE A 21 -19.03 -5.64 -18.37
C ILE A 21 -20.08 -4.82 -19.14
N PRO A 22 -21.36 -5.22 -19.16
CA PRO A 22 -22.43 -4.47 -19.86
C PRO A 22 -22.90 -3.24 -19.06
N TRP A 23 -21.96 -2.46 -18.54
CA TRP A 23 -22.20 -1.22 -17.77
C TRP A 23 -21.29 -0.10 -18.27
N THR A 24 -21.71 1.16 -18.07
CA THR A 24 -20.88 2.32 -18.38
C THR A 24 -19.65 2.38 -17.47
N PHE A 25 -18.59 3.08 -17.89
CA PHE A 25 -17.37 3.22 -17.07
C PHE A 25 -17.57 3.91 -15.72
N ALA A 26 -18.72 4.57 -15.53
CA ALA A 26 -19.13 5.16 -14.24
C ALA A 26 -19.46 4.09 -13.16
N TYR A 27 -19.72 2.84 -13.55
CA TYR A 27 -20.04 1.73 -12.64
C TYR A 27 -18.82 0.84 -12.37
N ALA A 28 -18.81 0.24 -11.18
CA ALA A 28 -17.98 -0.94 -10.90
C ALA A 28 -18.70 -2.21 -11.37
N GLY A 29 -17.95 -3.25 -11.73
CA GLY A 29 -18.51 -4.57 -12.12
C GLY A 29 -19.16 -5.36 -11.01
N THR A 30 -19.20 -4.81 -9.81
CA THR A 30 -19.81 -5.40 -8.62
C THR A 30 -20.56 -4.30 -7.87
N SER A 31 -21.63 -4.68 -7.17
CA SER A 31 -22.35 -3.78 -6.26
C SER A 31 -21.76 -3.78 -4.84
N ASP A 32 -20.67 -4.53 -4.60
CA ASP A 32 -20.02 -4.54 -3.30
C ASP A 32 -19.43 -3.16 -2.97
N HIS A 33 -19.96 -2.50 -1.95
CA HIS A 33 -19.49 -1.21 -1.46
C HIS A 33 -17.97 -1.16 -1.16
N ARG A 34 -17.35 -2.32 -0.93
CA ARG A 34 -15.91 -2.45 -0.67
C ARG A 34 -15.04 -2.37 -1.91
N PHE A 35 -15.63 -2.26 -3.10
CA PHE A 35 -14.88 -2.11 -4.33
C PHE A 35 -14.03 -0.84 -4.29
N TYR A 36 -12.74 -1.00 -4.57
CA TYR A 36 -11.77 0.08 -4.65
C TYR A 36 -10.90 -0.10 -5.90
N ASP A 37 -10.35 1.02 -6.35
CA ASP A 37 -9.34 1.10 -7.41
C ASP A 37 -8.34 2.16 -6.99
N ARG A 38 -7.08 1.77 -6.74
CA ARG A 38 -6.13 2.60 -5.99
C ARG A 38 -4.69 2.51 -6.50
N HIS A 39 -4.06 3.66 -6.65
CA HIS A 39 -2.61 3.79 -6.66
C HIS A 39 -2.05 3.91 -5.24
N TRP A 40 -0.97 3.20 -4.97
CA TRP A 40 -0.12 3.39 -3.81
C TRP A 40 1.32 3.56 -4.30
N LEU A 41 2.03 4.53 -3.74
CA LEU A 41 3.32 5.02 -4.22
C LEU A 41 4.24 5.14 -3.02
N ALA A 42 5.46 4.65 -3.14
CA ALA A 42 6.48 4.68 -2.12
C ALA A 42 7.81 5.14 -2.66
N CYS A 43 8.56 5.81 -1.79
CA CYS A 43 9.91 6.27 -2.08
C CYS A 43 10.73 6.34 -0.80
N VAL A 44 12.03 6.05 -0.91
CA VAL A 44 12.97 6.20 0.19
C VAL A 44 14.35 6.63 -0.28
N ASP A 45 14.94 7.53 0.48
CA ASP A 45 16.35 7.88 0.36
C ASP A 45 17.23 6.74 0.86
N ALA A 46 18.27 6.39 0.11
CA ALA A 46 19.19 5.34 0.51
C ALA A 46 19.96 5.69 1.80
N GLU A 47 20.11 6.95 2.19
CA GLU A 47 20.78 7.31 3.44
C GLU A 47 19.80 7.47 4.61
N GLY A 48 18.49 7.28 4.37
CA GLY A 48 17.45 7.44 5.38
C GLY A 48 17.15 8.90 5.73
N ARG A 49 17.51 9.86 4.88
CA ARG A 49 17.20 11.29 5.08
C ARG A 49 15.70 11.58 5.03
N GLY A 50 14.93 10.74 4.33
CA GLY A 50 13.48 10.81 4.28
C GLY A 50 12.87 9.70 3.43
N ALA A 51 11.56 9.55 3.55
CA ALA A 51 10.73 8.66 2.75
C ALA A 51 9.33 9.25 2.59
N PHE A 52 8.61 8.85 1.55
CA PHE A 52 7.18 9.17 1.44
C PHE A 52 6.36 7.95 1.04
N ILE A 53 5.09 7.97 1.43
CA ILE A 53 4.05 7.12 0.88
C ILE A 53 2.86 7.99 0.46
N SER A 54 2.25 7.65 -0.67
CA SER A 54 1.19 8.45 -1.26
C SER A 54 0.25 7.60 -2.11
N GLY A 55 -0.93 8.12 -2.42
CA GLY A 55 -1.87 7.41 -3.28
C GLY A 55 -3.17 8.15 -3.52
N ILE A 56 -3.93 7.67 -4.51
CA ILE A 56 -5.31 8.06 -4.79
C ILE A 56 -6.12 6.79 -4.96
N ALA A 57 -7.33 6.79 -4.39
CA ALA A 57 -8.27 5.69 -4.49
C ALA A 57 -9.66 6.19 -4.88
N PHE A 58 -10.27 5.53 -5.85
CA PHE A 58 -11.68 5.70 -6.17
C PHE A 58 -12.51 4.54 -5.62
N TYR A 59 -13.56 4.91 -4.90
CA TYR A 59 -14.53 4.00 -4.30
C TYR A 59 -15.87 4.20 -5.01
N LYS A 60 -16.00 3.66 -6.22
CA LYS A 60 -17.14 3.94 -7.12
C LYS A 60 -18.50 3.68 -6.45
N ASN A 61 -18.63 2.57 -5.73
CA ASN A 61 -19.88 2.21 -5.04
C ASN A 61 -20.16 3.04 -3.78
N MET A 62 -19.15 3.74 -3.26
CA MET A 62 -19.30 4.69 -2.17
C MET A 62 -19.47 6.14 -2.66
N GLY A 63 -19.19 6.41 -3.94
CA GLY A 63 -19.17 7.76 -4.49
C GLY A 63 -18.06 8.64 -3.91
N VAL A 64 -16.92 8.06 -3.53
CA VAL A 64 -15.81 8.75 -2.84
C VAL A 64 -14.52 8.65 -3.65
N ALA A 65 -13.76 9.74 -3.67
CA ALA A 65 -12.35 9.76 -4.06
C ALA A 65 -11.52 10.24 -2.88
N ASP A 66 -10.57 9.42 -2.44
CA ASP A 66 -9.63 9.77 -1.37
C ASP A 66 -8.20 9.84 -1.93
N GLY A 67 -7.37 10.68 -1.31
CA GLY A 67 -5.95 10.79 -1.59
C GLY A 67 -5.16 11.03 -0.30
N TYR A 68 -3.87 10.76 -0.33
CA TYR A 68 -2.98 11.06 0.78
C TYR A 68 -1.55 11.29 0.30
N PHE A 69 -0.83 12.12 1.05
CA PHE A 69 0.60 12.34 0.89
C PHE A 69 1.21 12.38 2.29
N CYS A 70 2.00 11.36 2.62
CA CYS A 70 2.62 11.20 3.92
C CYS A 70 4.14 11.17 3.78
N VAL A 71 4.85 11.91 4.63
CA VAL A 71 6.31 12.04 4.57
C VAL A 71 6.90 11.71 5.94
N GLN A 72 7.91 10.87 5.95
CA GLN A 72 8.68 10.54 7.13
C GLN A 72 10.05 11.23 7.06
N GLN A 73 10.38 11.98 8.10
CA GLN A 73 11.68 12.61 8.29
C GLN A 73 12.03 12.56 9.77
N GLY A 74 13.18 11.96 10.11
CA GLY A 74 13.59 11.75 11.50
C GLY A 74 12.57 10.90 12.27
N ASP A 75 12.11 11.40 13.41
CA ASP A 75 11.13 10.75 14.29
C ASP A 75 9.68 11.18 13.99
N GLN A 76 9.43 11.86 12.87
CA GLN A 76 8.11 12.38 12.52
C GLN A 76 7.57 11.76 11.24
N GLN A 77 6.25 11.60 11.21
CA GLN A 77 5.46 11.29 10.03
C GLN A 77 4.40 12.38 9.84
N HIS A 78 4.59 13.21 8.83
CA HIS A 78 3.63 14.24 8.41
C HIS A 78 2.58 13.59 7.52
N ASN A 79 1.31 13.76 7.84
CA ASN A 79 0.21 13.17 7.08
C ASN A 79 -0.67 14.26 6.53
N THR A 80 -0.91 14.23 5.22
CA THR A 80 -2.02 14.97 4.61
C THR A 80 -2.95 13.98 3.94
N ARG A 81 -4.24 14.09 4.26
CA ARG A 81 -5.30 13.27 3.68
C ARG A 81 -6.36 14.16 3.04
N PHE A 82 -6.88 13.71 1.91
CA PHE A 82 -7.82 14.43 1.07
C PHE A 82 -9.01 13.54 0.74
N SER A 83 -10.22 14.07 0.80
CA SER A 83 -11.42 13.36 0.37
C SER A 83 -12.33 14.30 -0.40
N ARG A 84 -13.02 13.77 -1.41
CA ARG A 84 -14.10 14.48 -2.11
C ARG A 84 -15.16 13.50 -2.59
N PRO A 85 -16.38 13.98 -2.90
CA PRO A 85 -17.29 13.23 -3.74
C PRO A 85 -16.63 12.83 -5.06
N LEU A 86 -16.78 11.57 -5.46
CA LEU A 86 -16.41 11.12 -6.79
C LEU A 86 -17.27 11.87 -7.82
N ASN A 87 -16.65 12.28 -8.92
CA ASN A 87 -17.28 13.03 -9.99
C ASN A 87 -17.18 12.23 -11.31
N GLU A 88 -17.76 12.76 -12.38
CA GLU A 88 -17.77 12.12 -13.69
C GLU A 88 -16.39 12.17 -14.39
N ASP A 89 -15.46 13.01 -13.93
CA ASP A 89 -14.09 13.02 -14.45
C ASP A 89 -13.20 12.05 -13.66
N MET A 90 -13.30 10.77 -14.00
CA MET A 90 -12.51 9.69 -13.38
C MET A 90 -11.16 9.47 -14.08
N GLN A 91 -10.82 10.29 -15.08
CA GLN A 91 -9.48 10.27 -15.69
C GLN A 91 -8.53 11.23 -14.99
N ASN A 92 -9.08 12.29 -14.38
CA ASN A 92 -8.32 13.23 -13.60
C ASN A 92 -8.15 12.75 -12.15
N LEU A 93 -6.95 12.26 -11.83
CA LEU A 93 -6.59 11.83 -10.48
C LEU A 93 -6.18 13.03 -9.62
N ARG A 94 -7.12 13.97 -9.43
CA ARG A 94 -6.95 15.16 -8.62
C ARG A 94 -7.99 15.24 -7.51
N ILE A 95 -7.53 15.58 -6.31
CA ILE A 95 -8.34 15.81 -5.12
C ILE A 95 -7.77 17.04 -4.40
N SER A 96 -8.55 18.11 -4.32
CA SER A 96 -8.04 19.41 -3.85
C SER A 96 -6.87 19.88 -4.73
N ASP A 97 -5.74 20.23 -4.10
CA ASP A 97 -4.47 20.62 -4.70
C ASP A 97 -3.50 19.44 -4.91
N PHE A 98 -3.89 18.22 -4.56
CA PHE A 98 -3.11 17.00 -4.75
C PHE A 98 -3.50 16.29 -6.05
N GLU A 99 -2.52 15.95 -6.87
CA GLU A 99 -2.72 15.28 -8.16
C GLU A 99 -1.65 14.21 -8.43
N ILE A 100 -2.10 13.09 -9.01
CA ILE A 100 -1.25 12.10 -9.65
C ILE A 100 -1.49 12.17 -11.16
N ARG A 101 -0.43 12.34 -11.95
CA ARG A 101 -0.53 12.36 -13.42
C ARG A 101 0.21 11.16 -14.01
N ILE A 102 -0.50 10.31 -14.75
CA ILE A 102 0.11 9.24 -15.54
C ILE A 102 0.58 9.87 -16.86
N ALA A 103 1.85 10.25 -16.94
CA ALA A 103 2.43 10.88 -18.13
C ALA A 103 2.63 9.87 -19.26
N GLU A 104 3.13 8.68 -18.93
CA GLU A 104 3.30 7.56 -19.86
C GLU A 104 2.98 6.25 -19.12
N PRO A 105 1.97 5.46 -19.56
CA PRO A 105 1.60 4.21 -18.90
C PRO A 105 2.79 3.30 -18.67
N PHE A 106 2.95 2.85 -17.42
CA PHE A 106 4.04 1.98 -16.96
C PHE A 106 5.46 2.50 -17.13
N LYS A 107 5.64 3.77 -17.53
CA LYS A 107 6.97 4.38 -17.69
C LYS A 107 7.17 5.57 -16.77
N ARG A 108 6.21 6.50 -16.78
CA ARG A 108 6.38 7.79 -16.11
C ARG A 108 5.09 8.25 -15.45
N LEU A 109 5.16 8.59 -14.17
CA LEU A 109 4.08 9.27 -13.46
C LEU A 109 4.63 10.44 -12.65
N GLU A 110 3.75 11.37 -12.30
CA GLU A 110 4.11 12.55 -11.54
C GLU A 110 3.15 12.76 -10.38
N ILE A 111 3.65 13.33 -9.29
CA ILE A 111 2.88 13.85 -8.17
C ILE A 111 3.04 15.36 -8.16
N SER A 112 1.95 16.09 -7.99
CA SER A 112 1.97 17.50 -7.59
C SER A 112 1.10 17.74 -6.36
N LEU A 113 1.61 18.54 -5.43
CA LEU A 113 0.89 19.08 -4.29
C LEU A 113 1.31 20.55 -4.13
N THR A 114 0.39 21.48 -4.37
CA THR A 114 0.76 22.91 -4.42
C THR A 114 1.00 23.52 -3.04
N GLY A 115 0.45 22.94 -1.98
CA GLY A 115 0.51 23.48 -0.62
C GLY A 115 -0.54 24.57 -0.35
N ASP A 116 -1.56 24.69 -1.22
CA ASP A 116 -2.65 25.65 -1.01
C ASP A 116 -3.59 25.22 0.13
N THR A 117 -3.68 23.90 0.39
CA THR A 117 -4.60 23.34 1.40
C THR A 117 -3.92 22.51 2.48
N SER A 118 -2.60 22.37 2.42
CA SER A 118 -1.76 21.63 3.37
C SER A 118 -0.43 22.35 3.59
N PRO A 119 0.20 22.22 4.78
CA PRO A 119 1.58 22.70 4.96
C PRO A 119 2.61 21.94 4.10
N LEU A 120 2.23 20.80 3.52
CA LEU A 120 3.10 20.05 2.60
C LEU A 120 2.91 20.54 1.17
N SER A 121 4.02 20.64 0.42
CA SER A 121 4.00 20.77 -1.03
C SER A 121 5.06 19.88 -1.67
N ALA A 122 4.85 19.46 -2.93
CA ALA A 122 5.76 18.57 -3.62
C ALA A 122 5.58 18.64 -5.14
N GLU A 123 6.68 18.44 -5.85
CA GLU A 123 6.69 18.05 -7.27
C GLU A 123 7.64 16.88 -7.42
N LEU A 124 7.12 15.74 -7.84
CA LEU A 124 7.88 14.49 -7.93
C LEU A 124 7.57 13.79 -9.25
N ALA A 125 8.59 13.19 -9.85
CA ALA A 125 8.45 12.33 -11.02
C ALA A 125 9.03 10.95 -10.71
N PHE A 126 8.27 9.92 -11.06
CA PHE A 126 8.71 8.53 -11.06
C PHE A 126 9.06 8.11 -12.48
N GLU A 127 10.22 7.50 -12.63
CA GLU A 127 10.65 6.81 -13.85
C GLU A 127 10.78 5.32 -13.56
N ALA A 128 10.06 4.48 -14.30
CA ALA A 128 10.11 3.04 -14.14
C ALA A 128 11.46 2.48 -14.64
N ASN A 129 12.03 1.55 -13.88
CA ASN A 129 13.25 0.85 -14.29
C ASN A 129 12.98 -0.50 -14.98
N PHE A 130 11.82 -1.09 -14.72
CA PHE A 130 11.44 -2.44 -15.12
C PHE A 130 9.96 -2.49 -15.51
N ASP A 131 9.57 -3.52 -16.26
CA ASP A 131 8.17 -3.83 -16.53
C ASP A 131 7.39 -4.10 -15.23
N PRO A 132 6.08 -3.83 -15.19
CA PRO A 132 5.27 -4.12 -14.01
C PRO A 132 5.08 -5.63 -13.85
N TYR A 133 5.18 -6.11 -12.61
CA TYR A 133 4.75 -7.45 -12.22
C TYR A 133 3.25 -7.42 -11.90
N CYS A 134 2.44 -8.22 -12.59
CA CYS A 134 1.04 -8.40 -12.24
C CYS A 134 0.93 -9.63 -11.31
N GLU A 135 0.52 -9.42 -10.06
CA GLU A 135 0.31 -10.49 -9.09
C GLU A 135 -0.71 -11.51 -9.61
N SER A 136 -0.61 -12.76 -9.12
CA SER A 136 -1.65 -13.75 -9.32
C SER A 136 -2.97 -13.22 -8.76
N HIS A 137 -4.07 -13.40 -9.50
CA HIS A 137 -5.38 -12.96 -9.04
C HIS A 137 -5.74 -13.64 -7.70
N TYR A 138 -5.92 -12.83 -6.66
CA TYR A 138 -6.06 -13.33 -5.30
C TYR A 138 -7.54 -13.37 -4.89
N VAL A 139 -7.99 -14.54 -4.43
CA VAL A 139 -9.34 -14.73 -3.89
C VAL A 139 -9.27 -15.39 -2.50
N ASP A 140 -9.83 -14.71 -1.51
CA ASP A 140 -10.15 -15.26 -0.20
C ASP A 140 -11.67 -15.33 -0.05
N SER A 141 -12.22 -16.54 0.02
CA SER A 141 -13.66 -16.76 0.19
C SER A 141 -13.94 -17.80 1.27
N ARG A 142 -14.96 -17.55 2.10
CA ARG A 142 -15.39 -18.47 3.18
C ARG A 142 -16.90 -18.38 3.37
N GLY A 143 -17.56 -19.53 3.58
CA GLY A 143 -18.99 -19.58 3.88
C GLY A 143 -19.89 -18.95 2.81
N GLY A 144 -19.48 -18.99 1.54
CA GLY A 144 -20.18 -18.35 0.43
C GLY A 144 -19.98 -16.83 0.32
N ARG A 145 -19.06 -16.24 1.11
CA ARG A 145 -18.73 -14.81 1.08
C ARG A 145 -17.31 -14.59 0.55
N ILE A 146 -17.16 -13.63 -0.37
CA ILE A 146 -15.86 -13.09 -0.76
C ILE A 146 -15.35 -12.18 0.38
N GLY A 147 -14.28 -12.61 1.04
CA GLY A 147 -13.51 -11.84 2.00
C GLY A 147 -12.74 -10.73 1.30
N GLN A 148 -11.91 -11.16 0.35
CA GLN A 148 -11.07 -10.32 -0.48
C GLN A 148 -10.99 -10.96 -1.88
N GLU A 149 -11.03 -10.13 -2.91
CA GLU A 149 -10.84 -10.53 -4.30
C GLU A 149 -10.14 -9.37 -4.99
N ILE A 150 -8.85 -9.51 -5.29
CA ILE A 150 -8.03 -8.39 -5.76
C ILE A 150 -7.11 -8.82 -6.89
N THR A 151 -6.83 -7.86 -7.77
CA THR A 151 -5.66 -7.87 -8.63
C THR A 151 -4.79 -6.67 -8.26
N ARG A 152 -3.47 -6.86 -8.32
CA ARG A 152 -2.48 -5.81 -8.13
C ARG A 152 -1.39 -5.95 -9.19
N TYR A 153 -0.82 -4.83 -9.60
CA TYR A 153 0.52 -4.84 -10.15
C TYR A 153 1.47 -4.00 -9.30
N ASP A 154 2.74 -4.37 -9.40
CA ASP A 154 3.88 -3.87 -8.65
C ASP A 154 4.96 -3.41 -9.64
N GLN A 155 5.62 -2.29 -9.37
CA GLN A 155 6.69 -1.81 -10.25
C GLN A 155 7.76 -1.03 -9.50
N SER A 156 9.03 -1.27 -9.85
CA SER A 156 10.18 -0.53 -9.33
C SER A 156 10.59 0.61 -10.24
N GLY A 157 11.14 1.66 -9.64
CA GLY A 157 11.67 2.81 -10.37
C GLY A 157 12.38 3.80 -9.47
N ARG A 158 12.53 5.02 -9.99
CA ARG A 158 13.27 6.11 -9.33
C ARG A 158 12.44 7.36 -9.25
N TRP A 159 12.51 8.01 -8.09
CA TRP A 159 11.87 9.28 -7.86
C TRP A 159 12.88 10.41 -7.93
N SER A 160 12.47 11.53 -8.53
CA SER A 160 13.22 12.79 -8.53
C SER A 160 12.28 13.98 -8.38
N GLY A 161 12.77 15.08 -7.81
CA GLY A 161 11.98 16.29 -7.57
C GLY A 161 12.25 16.87 -6.18
N TRP A 162 11.21 17.31 -5.49
CA TRP A 162 11.33 17.91 -4.16
C TRP A 162 10.07 17.76 -3.32
N ILE A 163 10.26 17.83 -2.01
CA ILE A 163 9.20 17.84 -1.00
C ILE A 163 9.48 18.98 -0.02
N ASP A 164 8.51 19.85 0.22
CA ASP A 164 8.57 20.88 1.26
C ASP A 164 7.61 20.49 2.40
N LEU A 165 8.16 20.46 3.62
CA LEU A 165 7.44 20.13 4.85
C LEU A 165 6.88 21.38 5.57
N GLY A 166 7.11 22.57 5.02
CA GLY A 166 6.88 23.87 5.66
C GLY A 166 7.99 24.25 6.66
N SER A 167 8.63 23.27 7.29
CA SER A 167 9.81 23.45 8.15
C SER A 167 11.15 23.32 7.41
N GLY A 168 11.13 22.79 6.19
CA GLY A 168 12.33 22.50 5.42
C GLY A 168 12.03 21.70 4.16
N ARG A 169 12.99 21.70 3.23
CA ARG A 169 12.88 21.05 1.93
C ARG A 169 13.79 19.83 1.82
N LEU A 170 13.25 18.75 1.27
CA LEU A 170 13.95 17.55 0.85
C LEU A 170 14.10 17.58 -0.68
N ASP A 171 15.33 17.59 -1.16
CA ASP A 171 15.59 17.34 -2.58
C ASP A 171 15.63 15.83 -2.82
N VAL A 172 14.76 15.36 -3.70
CA VAL A 172 14.62 13.95 -4.06
C VAL A 172 15.41 13.75 -5.35
N GLN A 173 16.49 12.96 -5.28
CA GLN A 173 17.42 12.76 -6.40
C GLN A 173 17.73 11.28 -6.54
N ASP A 174 17.13 10.64 -7.55
CA ASP A 174 17.30 9.21 -7.83
C ASP A 174 16.99 8.29 -6.63
N TRP A 175 16.01 8.68 -5.81
CA TRP A 175 15.59 7.87 -4.68
C TRP A 175 14.89 6.60 -5.17
N TRP A 176 15.15 5.47 -4.53
CA TRP A 176 14.50 4.22 -4.91
C TRP A 176 13.00 4.30 -4.61
N GLY A 177 12.21 3.78 -5.54
CA GLY A 177 10.76 3.84 -5.49
C GLY A 177 10.11 2.52 -5.81
N PHE A 178 8.95 2.32 -5.22
CA PHE A 178 8.07 1.20 -5.45
C PHE A 178 6.66 1.74 -5.65
N ARG A 179 5.93 1.24 -6.64
CA ARG A 179 4.51 1.58 -6.82
C ARG A 179 3.67 0.32 -6.93
N ASP A 180 2.48 0.41 -6.37
CA ASP A 180 1.40 -0.53 -6.61
C ASP A 180 0.19 0.14 -7.25
N HIS A 181 -0.57 -0.67 -7.97
CA HIS A 181 -1.94 -0.34 -8.32
C HIS A 181 -2.78 -1.57 -8.09
N SER A 182 -3.75 -1.46 -7.19
CA SER A 182 -4.63 -2.55 -6.80
C SER A 182 -6.09 -2.18 -6.96
N TRP A 183 -6.88 -3.14 -7.44
CA TRP A 183 -8.32 -3.00 -7.60
C TRP A 183 -9.06 -4.29 -7.23
N GLY A 184 -10.33 -4.14 -6.86
CA GLY A 184 -11.19 -5.25 -6.46
C GLY A 184 -11.86 -4.99 -5.12
N VAL A 185 -12.13 -6.03 -4.36
CA VAL A 185 -12.85 -6.00 -3.09
C VAL A 185 -11.90 -6.37 -1.96
N ARG A 186 -11.81 -5.53 -0.93
CA ARG A 186 -11.09 -5.85 0.32
C ARG A 186 -11.82 -5.33 1.55
N PRO A 187 -11.55 -5.86 2.75
CA PRO A 187 -12.15 -5.32 3.94
C PRO A 187 -11.52 -3.97 4.38
N GLY A 188 -12.24 -3.22 5.21
CA GLY A 188 -11.83 -1.89 5.69
C GLY A 188 -12.15 -0.73 4.72
N VAL A 189 -12.99 -0.96 3.71
CA VAL A 189 -13.42 0.06 2.73
C VAL A 189 -14.85 0.52 3.03
N GLY A 190 -15.09 1.83 2.95
CA GLY A 190 -16.43 2.41 2.98
C GLY A 190 -16.94 2.81 4.36
N GLY A 191 -16.10 2.72 5.41
CA GLY A 191 -16.49 3.08 6.78
C GLY A 191 -17.51 2.16 7.44
N PHE A 192 -17.80 1.02 6.82
CA PHE A 192 -18.61 -0.05 7.38
C PHE A 192 -17.73 -1.27 7.59
N ASP A 193 -17.64 -1.77 8.82
CA ASP A 193 -17.14 -3.11 9.04
C ASP A 193 -18.32 -4.06 9.31
N ARG A 194 -18.72 -4.81 8.28
CA ARG A 194 -19.79 -5.82 8.38
C ARG A 194 -19.30 -7.19 8.87
N SER A 195 -18.02 -7.36 9.20
CA SER A 195 -17.52 -8.65 9.74
C SER A 195 -18.11 -9.04 11.10
N VAL A 196 -18.88 -8.14 11.71
CA VAL A 196 -19.58 -8.33 12.97
C VAL A 196 -21.04 -8.81 12.83
N ALA A 197 -21.58 -8.98 11.61
CA ALA A 197 -23.01 -9.28 11.46
C ALA A 197 -23.41 -10.74 11.79
N ASP A 198 -22.52 -11.74 11.58
CA ASP A 198 -22.74 -13.12 12.03
C ASP A 198 -21.60 -13.54 12.98
N PRO A 199 -21.89 -13.84 14.26
CA PRO A 199 -20.90 -14.31 15.22
C PRO A 199 -20.11 -15.55 14.76
N ARG A 200 -20.65 -16.37 13.85
CA ARG A 200 -19.98 -17.53 13.23
C ARG A 200 -19.01 -17.12 12.11
N THR A 201 -19.21 -15.92 11.53
CA THR A 201 -18.34 -15.33 10.51
C THR A 201 -17.19 -14.51 11.09
N LYS A 202 -16.99 -14.53 12.42
CA LYS A 202 -15.72 -14.12 13.04
C LYS A 202 -14.50 -14.86 12.48
N LEU A 203 -14.71 -16.00 11.82
CA LEU A 203 -13.75 -16.80 11.05
C LEU A 203 -13.53 -16.30 9.60
N SER A 204 -14.18 -15.22 9.17
CA SER A 204 -13.99 -14.58 7.87
C SER A 204 -13.20 -13.28 8.02
N ALA A 205 -11.98 -13.28 7.49
CA ALA A 205 -10.98 -12.24 7.64
C ALA A 205 -11.52 -10.80 7.42
N THR A 206 -11.26 -9.93 8.41
CA THR A 206 -11.16 -8.47 8.23
C THR A 206 -9.93 -7.96 8.97
N PRO A 207 -9.46 -6.73 8.70
CA PRO A 207 -8.42 -6.09 9.50
C PRO A 207 -8.78 -6.03 10.99
N ALA A 208 -10.08 -5.92 11.33
CA ALA A 208 -10.56 -5.79 12.70
C ALA A 208 -10.99 -7.11 13.38
N THR A 209 -11.12 -8.23 12.64
CA THR A 209 -11.50 -9.53 13.21
C THR A 209 -10.48 -10.62 12.86
N PRO A 210 -9.64 -11.07 13.81
CA PRO A 210 -8.63 -12.10 13.61
C PRO A 210 -9.30 -13.46 13.53
N SER A 211 -9.45 -13.93 12.31
CA SER A 211 -10.19 -15.14 12.00
C SER A 211 -9.26 -16.34 11.86
N LEU A 212 -8.02 -16.09 11.41
CA LEU A 212 -6.91 -17.03 11.31
C LEU A 212 -5.61 -16.25 11.48
N SER A 213 -4.67 -16.77 12.26
CA SER A 213 -3.34 -16.19 12.33
C SER A 213 -2.68 -16.23 10.97
N MET A 214 -1.96 -15.17 10.66
CA MET A 214 -1.28 -15.03 9.39
C MET A 214 -0.05 -14.16 9.58
N LEU A 215 1.05 -14.58 8.96
CA LEU A 215 2.24 -13.77 8.77
C LEU A 215 2.45 -13.62 7.27
N HIS A 216 2.53 -12.40 6.77
CA HIS A 216 2.84 -12.10 5.38
C HIS A 216 4.15 -11.34 5.34
N VAL A 217 5.08 -11.85 4.55
CA VAL A 217 6.34 -11.19 4.24
C VAL A 217 6.37 -10.94 2.75
N MET A 218 6.70 -9.71 2.39
CA MET A 218 7.01 -9.31 1.02
C MET A 218 8.42 -8.74 0.98
N MET A 219 9.15 -9.01 -0.09
CA MET A 219 10.47 -8.47 -0.35
C MET A 219 10.51 -7.96 -1.77
N THR A 220 10.82 -6.68 -1.92
CA THR A 220 10.84 -6.02 -3.22
C THR A 220 12.10 -5.17 -3.35
N PHE A 221 12.89 -5.44 -4.39
CA PHE A 221 14.18 -4.78 -4.58
C PHE A 221 14.72 -4.85 -6.01
N GLU A 222 15.71 -4.00 -6.30
CA GLU A 222 16.52 -4.07 -7.51
C GLU A 222 17.91 -4.65 -7.20
N LEU A 223 18.38 -5.58 -8.03
CA LEU A 223 19.74 -6.13 -7.98
C LEU A 223 20.38 -6.10 -9.37
N GLY A 224 21.02 -4.97 -9.70
CA GLY A 224 21.69 -4.79 -10.99
C GLY A 224 20.70 -4.68 -12.16
N ASP A 225 20.62 -5.72 -12.98
CA ASP A 225 19.73 -5.83 -14.14
C ASP A 225 18.42 -6.57 -13.84
N ARG A 226 18.13 -6.81 -12.55
CA ARG A 226 16.94 -7.53 -12.09
C ARG A 226 16.12 -6.69 -11.12
N PHE A 227 14.81 -6.76 -11.28
CA PHE A 227 13.81 -6.44 -10.27
C PHE A 227 13.28 -7.74 -9.70
N VAL A 228 13.23 -7.86 -8.38
CA VAL A 228 12.73 -9.04 -7.68
C VAL A 228 11.64 -8.58 -6.73
N THR A 229 10.47 -9.17 -6.87
CA THR A 229 9.39 -9.07 -5.88
C THR A 229 8.95 -10.48 -5.52
N ALA A 230 8.91 -10.79 -4.24
CA ALA A 230 8.51 -12.10 -3.74
C ALA A 230 7.70 -11.90 -2.46
N MET A 231 6.65 -12.69 -2.32
CA MET A 231 5.81 -12.68 -1.15
C MET A 231 5.44 -14.09 -0.72
N CYS A 232 5.37 -14.28 0.59
CA CYS A 232 4.99 -15.54 1.18
C CYS A 232 4.10 -15.30 2.40
N ARG A 233 3.11 -16.17 2.60
CA ARG A 233 2.25 -16.16 3.80
C ARG A 233 2.40 -17.45 4.57
N GLU A 234 2.56 -17.33 5.89
CA GLU A 234 2.50 -18.45 6.82
C GLU A 234 1.19 -18.45 7.63
N ASP A 235 0.69 -19.64 7.95
CA ASP A 235 -0.35 -19.83 8.97
C ASP A 235 0.22 -19.83 10.41
N ALA A 236 -0.63 -20.06 11.42
CA ALA A 236 -0.23 -20.11 12.82
C ALA A 236 0.85 -21.17 13.13
N ALA A 237 0.90 -22.26 12.35
CA ALA A 237 1.85 -23.34 12.52
C ALA A 237 3.16 -23.10 11.74
N GLY A 238 3.25 -21.99 11.00
CA GLY A 238 4.41 -21.67 10.17
C GLY A 238 4.40 -22.38 8.82
N ASN A 239 3.26 -22.94 8.38
CA ASN A 239 3.18 -23.56 7.05
C ASN A 239 2.97 -22.47 5.99
N PRO A 240 3.70 -22.51 4.86
CA PRO A 240 3.43 -21.62 3.75
C PRO A 240 2.05 -21.91 3.16
N THR A 241 1.23 -20.87 2.99
CA THR A 241 -0.15 -20.93 2.49
C THR A 241 -0.34 -20.18 1.18
N TYR A 242 0.61 -19.31 0.83
CA TYR A 242 0.62 -18.53 -0.40
C TYR A 242 2.06 -18.14 -0.71
N VAL A 243 2.47 -18.30 -1.96
CA VAL A 243 3.73 -17.80 -2.51
C VAL A 243 3.40 -17.19 -3.87
N ASP A 244 3.93 -16.01 -4.11
CA ASP A 244 3.80 -15.33 -5.39
C ASP A 244 5.00 -14.40 -5.58
N GLY A 245 5.30 -14.04 -6.82
CA GLY A 245 6.38 -13.12 -7.13
C GLY A 245 6.99 -13.38 -8.50
N GLU A 246 7.81 -12.43 -8.93
CA GLU A 246 8.57 -12.53 -10.16
C GLU A 246 9.96 -11.91 -10.04
N VAL A 247 10.86 -12.45 -10.85
CA VAL A 247 12.13 -11.84 -11.24
C VAL A 247 11.96 -11.28 -12.65
N ILE A 248 12.09 -9.98 -12.79
CA ILE A 248 11.99 -9.26 -14.07
C ILE A 248 13.37 -8.73 -14.43
N THR A 249 13.88 -9.09 -15.60
CA THR A 249 15.15 -8.54 -16.11
C THR A 249 14.91 -7.29 -16.96
N ARG A 250 15.96 -6.48 -17.12
CA ARG A 250 15.89 -5.18 -17.85
C ARG A 250 15.50 -5.32 -19.33
N ASP A 251 15.68 -6.49 -19.92
CA ASP A 251 15.23 -6.83 -21.28
C ASP A 251 13.77 -7.32 -21.36
N GLY A 252 13.03 -7.28 -20.25
CA GLY A 252 11.60 -7.61 -20.20
C GLY A 252 11.30 -9.10 -20.09
N ARG A 253 12.26 -9.93 -19.64
CA ARG A 253 11.97 -11.34 -19.32
C ARG A 253 11.45 -11.44 -17.89
N HIS A 254 10.28 -12.05 -17.77
CA HIS A 254 9.63 -12.38 -16.50
C HIS A 254 9.91 -13.84 -16.12
N THR A 255 10.12 -14.11 -14.84
CA THR A 255 10.32 -15.46 -14.31
C THR A 255 9.68 -15.57 -12.95
N GLY A 256 8.74 -16.50 -12.78
CA GLY A 256 8.02 -16.71 -11.53
C GLY A 256 8.95 -17.05 -10.36
N VAL A 257 8.55 -16.63 -9.17
CA VAL A 257 9.13 -17.09 -7.90
C VAL A 257 8.48 -18.41 -7.53
N ARG A 258 9.29 -19.47 -7.42
CA ARG A 258 8.85 -20.82 -7.05
C ARG A 258 8.64 -20.96 -5.56
N SER A 259 9.57 -20.43 -4.77
CA SER A 259 9.53 -20.55 -3.32
C SER A 259 10.21 -19.37 -2.65
N MET A 260 9.73 -19.05 -1.46
CA MET A 260 10.35 -18.09 -0.54
C MET A 260 10.26 -18.67 0.87
N GLU A 261 11.41 -18.98 1.43
CA GLU A 261 11.56 -19.37 2.83
C GLU A 261 12.08 -18.16 3.60
N PHE A 262 11.55 -17.91 4.79
CA PHE A 262 11.96 -16.74 5.57
C PHE A 262 11.93 -16.98 7.07
N GLU A 263 12.64 -16.11 7.79
CA GLU A 263 12.61 -16.00 9.24
C GLU A 263 12.56 -14.51 9.63
N VAL A 264 11.72 -14.19 10.61
CA VAL A 264 11.49 -12.82 11.08
C VAL A 264 11.92 -12.72 12.53
N GLU A 265 12.79 -11.75 12.83
CA GLU A 265 13.14 -11.36 14.18
C GLU A 265 12.34 -10.12 14.57
N PHE A 266 11.49 -10.24 15.60
CA PHE A 266 10.71 -9.13 16.14
C PHE A 266 11.45 -8.40 17.27
N HIS A 267 11.10 -7.13 17.48
CA HIS A 267 11.42 -6.44 18.72
C HIS A 267 10.60 -7.06 19.87
N PRO A 268 11.22 -7.38 21.03
CA PRO A 268 10.52 -7.99 22.14
C PRO A 268 9.26 -7.22 22.55
N GLY A 269 8.14 -7.94 22.68
CA GLY A 269 6.85 -7.37 23.11
C GLY A 269 6.12 -6.55 22.05
N THR A 270 6.56 -6.59 20.78
CA THR A 270 5.93 -5.83 19.70
C THR A 270 5.86 -6.64 18.41
N ARG A 271 5.03 -6.16 17.48
CA ARG A 271 4.93 -6.71 16.11
C ARG A 271 5.83 -5.98 15.11
N ALA A 272 6.65 -5.03 15.56
CA ALA A 272 7.67 -4.42 14.72
C ALA A 272 8.84 -5.40 14.53
N HIS A 273 9.23 -5.63 13.28
CA HIS A 273 10.37 -6.49 12.99
C HIS A 273 11.67 -5.68 13.01
N ARG A 274 12.76 -6.32 13.43
CA ARG A 274 14.12 -5.75 13.43
C ARG A 274 15.03 -6.38 12.38
N LYS A 275 14.69 -7.58 11.91
CA LYS A 275 15.40 -8.26 10.82
C LYS A 275 14.48 -9.28 10.14
N VAL A 276 14.63 -9.45 8.85
CA VAL A 276 14.06 -10.57 8.08
C VAL A 276 15.18 -11.22 7.27
N SER A 277 15.30 -12.53 7.36
CA SER A 277 16.18 -13.32 6.48
C SER A 277 15.30 -14.13 5.54
N ALA A 278 15.64 -14.22 4.26
CA ALA A 278 14.91 -15.05 3.31
C ALA A 278 15.80 -15.68 2.25
N ARG A 279 15.38 -16.84 1.74
CA ARG A 279 15.88 -17.47 0.54
C ARG A 279 14.77 -17.53 -0.50
N ILE A 280 14.95 -16.84 -1.61
CA ILE A 280 14.00 -16.79 -2.73
C ILE A 280 14.57 -17.61 -3.88
N VAL A 281 13.77 -18.50 -4.45
CA VAL A 281 14.15 -19.34 -5.60
C VAL A 281 13.19 -19.08 -6.75
N ALA A 282 13.72 -18.68 -7.90
CA ALA A 282 12.96 -18.46 -9.13
C ALA A 282 12.83 -19.75 -9.96
N ASP A 283 11.90 -19.76 -10.91
CA ASP A 283 11.65 -20.93 -11.76
C ASP A 283 12.81 -21.31 -12.68
N ASP A 284 13.64 -20.34 -13.07
CA ASP A 284 14.87 -20.59 -13.82
C ASP A 284 16.03 -21.11 -12.97
N GLY A 285 15.82 -21.31 -11.66
CA GLY A 285 16.83 -21.76 -10.70
C GLY A 285 17.69 -20.65 -10.12
N SER A 286 17.45 -19.38 -10.47
CA SER A 286 18.12 -18.25 -9.79
C SER A 286 17.75 -18.22 -8.30
N GLU A 287 18.73 -17.97 -7.45
CA GLU A 287 18.55 -17.89 -6.00
C GLU A 287 18.98 -16.52 -5.45
N PHE A 288 18.25 -16.05 -4.44
CA PHE A 288 18.52 -14.80 -3.74
C PHE A 288 18.46 -15.06 -2.23
N ASP A 289 19.63 -15.01 -1.59
CA ASP A 289 19.75 -14.97 -0.13
C ASP A 289 19.72 -13.52 0.31
N VAL A 290 18.71 -13.17 1.11
CA VAL A 290 18.38 -11.79 1.50
C VAL A 290 18.44 -11.67 3.01
N GLU A 291 19.17 -10.67 3.50
CA GLU A 291 19.03 -10.16 4.87
C GLU A 291 18.51 -8.72 4.83
N ALA A 292 17.31 -8.48 5.35
CA ALA A 292 16.66 -7.19 5.38
C ALA A 292 16.63 -6.63 6.82
N THR A 293 17.14 -5.42 6.99
CA THR A 293 17.11 -4.68 8.27
C THR A 293 16.42 -3.34 8.07
N PRO A 294 15.31 -3.06 8.76
CA PRO A 294 14.70 -1.74 8.71
C PRO A 294 15.66 -0.65 9.16
N PHE A 295 15.65 0.48 8.45
CA PHE A 295 16.50 1.64 8.76
C PHE A 295 15.70 2.92 8.98
N LEU A 296 14.38 2.82 8.91
CA LEU A 296 13.41 3.87 9.23
C LEU A 296 12.37 3.33 10.22
N HIS A 297 11.65 4.25 10.87
CA HIS A 297 10.53 3.87 11.73
C HIS A 297 9.43 3.18 10.90
N PRO A 298 8.71 2.20 11.46
CA PRO A 298 7.56 1.61 10.78
C PRO A 298 6.50 2.67 10.47
N TRP A 299 6.00 2.67 9.23
CA TRP A 299 4.93 3.58 8.80
C TRP A 299 3.66 3.34 9.61
N ALA A 300 3.00 4.41 10.05
CA ALA A 300 1.69 4.34 10.68
C ALA A 300 0.63 4.54 9.60
N TYR A 301 0.07 3.45 9.09
CA TYR A 301 -0.89 3.49 8.00
C TYR A 301 -2.22 4.17 8.35
N ALA A 302 -2.55 4.35 9.64
CA ALA A 302 -3.63 5.26 10.01
C ALA A 302 -3.42 6.69 9.45
N GLY A 303 -2.15 7.10 9.31
CA GLY A 303 -1.72 8.35 8.67
C GLY A 303 -2.17 8.50 7.22
N THR A 304 -2.29 7.38 6.48
CA THR A 304 -2.67 7.38 5.06
C THR A 304 -4.19 7.26 4.84
N GLY A 305 -4.98 7.22 5.91
CA GLY A 305 -6.43 7.03 5.86
C GLY A 305 -6.87 5.57 6.01
N TYR A 306 -5.94 4.62 6.13
CA TYR A 306 -6.25 3.22 6.41
C TYR A 306 -6.65 3.01 7.88
N ASP A 307 -7.24 1.86 8.22
CA ASP A 307 -7.38 1.38 9.60
C ASP A 307 -7.98 2.41 10.58
N GLY A 308 -9.12 3.01 10.21
CA GLY A 308 -9.77 4.06 10.99
C GLY A 308 -9.12 5.43 10.83
N GLY A 309 -8.26 5.60 9.82
CA GLY A 309 -7.67 6.88 9.47
C GLY A 309 -8.73 7.93 9.10
N TYR A 310 -8.28 9.18 9.05
CA TYR A 310 -9.08 10.40 9.21
C TYR A 310 -9.49 10.71 10.64
N ARG A 311 -9.65 12.00 10.99
CA ARG A 311 -10.06 12.43 12.34
C ARG A 311 -11.43 11.89 12.78
N ASP A 312 -12.28 11.50 11.83
CA ASP A 312 -13.59 10.93 12.12
C ASP A 312 -13.58 9.43 12.43
N GLY A 313 -12.43 8.77 12.33
CA GLY A 313 -12.27 7.36 12.69
C GLY A 313 -12.86 6.36 11.68
N ARG A 314 -13.43 6.81 10.54
CA ARG A 314 -14.17 5.91 9.64
C ARG A 314 -13.28 5.21 8.60
N GLY A 315 -12.01 5.59 8.46
CA GLY A 315 -11.09 4.99 7.49
C GLY A 315 -11.44 5.28 6.02
N LEU A 316 -10.70 4.68 5.11
CA LEU A 316 -10.78 4.94 3.68
C LEU A 316 -12.14 4.62 3.02
N GLY A 317 -12.52 5.44 2.05
CA GLY A 317 -13.73 5.30 1.23
C GLY A 317 -15.04 5.63 1.93
N ALA A 318 -15.03 6.03 3.20
CA ALA A 318 -16.24 6.49 3.87
C ALA A 318 -16.64 7.88 3.36
N TRP A 319 -17.95 8.09 3.16
CA TRP A 319 -18.46 9.38 2.71
C TRP A 319 -18.27 10.48 3.78
N ARG A 320 -17.61 11.57 3.39
CA ARG A 320 -17.29 12.73 4.24
C ARG A 320 -17.50 14.09 3.58
N GLY A 321 -17.97 14.12 2.34
CA GLY A 321 -17.96 15.33 1.54
C GLY A 321 -16.54 15.70 1.13
N THR A 322 -16.21 17.00 1.14
CA THR A 322 -14.87 17.50 0.81
C THR A 322 -14.09 17.77 2.08
N VAL A 323 -12.94 17.12 2.23
CA VAL A 323 -12.08 17.21 3.41
C VAL A 323 -10.63 17.34 2.97
N VAL A 324 -9.88 18.21 3.63
CA VAL A 324 -8.42 18.19 3.69
C VAL A 324 -8.05 18.27 5.17
N GLU A 325 -7.20 17.36 5.62
CA GLU A 325 -6.71 17.39 7.00
C GLU A 325 -5.23 17.04 7.06
N HIS A 326 -4.58 17.66 8.03
CA HIS A 326 -3.18 17.45 8.33
C HIS A 326 -3.01 17.09 9.81
N ASP A 327 -2.09 16.17 10.07
CA ASP A 327 -1.52 15.93 11.38
C ASP A 327 -0.06 15.46 11.28
N VAL A 328 0.61 15.48 12.42
CA VAL A 328 1.99 14.99 12.56
C VAL A 328 1.99 13.92 13.63
N TYR A 329 2.48 12.76 13.25
CA TYR A 329 2.74 11.66 14.16
C TYR A 329 4.19 11.71 14.62
N GLN A 330 4.41 11.48 15.90
CA GLN A 330 5.73 11.31 16.49
C GLN A 330 5.97 9.84 16.82
N PHE A 331 7.04 9.27 16.29
CA PHE A 331 7.45 7.91 16.58
C PHE A 331 8.11 7.81 17.95
N VAL A 332 7.72 6.76 18.69
CA VAL A 332 8.32 6.39 19.96
C VAL A 332 8.78 4.95 19.83
N ALA A 333 10.09 4.75 19.86
CA ALA A 333 10.66 3.41 19.70
C ALA A 333 10.15 2.42 20.77
N PRO A 334 10.03 1.13 20.43
CA PRO A 334 10.33 0.54 19.12
C PRO A 334 9.19 0.64 18.09
N ASP A 335 7.93 0.80 18.51
CA ASP A 335 6.76 0.75 17.61
C ASP A 335 5.64 1.76 17.91
N GLY A 336 5.73 2.49 19.01
CA GLY A 336 4.73 3.46 19.47
C GLY A 336 4.63 4.70 18.59
N VAL A 337 3.46 5.33 18.60
CA VAL A 337 3.17 6.55 17.85
C VAL A 337 2.29 7.47 18.67
N LEU A 338 2.66 8.74 18.72
CA LEU A 338 1.89 9.80 19.35
C LEU A 338 1.33 10.76 18.30
N MET A 339 0.11 11.24 18.52
CA MET A 339 -0.46 12.40 17.85
C MET A 339 -0.85 13.40 18.93
N ASP A 340 -0.40 14.65 18.83
CA ASP A 340 -0.61 15.69 19.84
C ASP A 340 -0.22 15.23 21.28
N GLY A 341 0.88 14.47 21.38
CA GLY A 341 1.39 13.93 22.64
C GLY A 341 0.60 12.77 23.24
N ARG A 342 -0.36 12.19 22.51
CA ARG A 342 -1.19 11.06 22.98
C ARG A 342 -1.01 9.84 22.08
N PRO A 343 -1.02 8.61 22.63
CA PRO A 343 -1.01 7.40 21.83
C PRO A 343 -2.13 7.41 20.79
N THR A 344 -1.80 7.08 19.55
CA THR A 344 -2.76 7.01 18.44
C THR A 344 -2.71 5.62 17.79
N PRO A 345 -3.84 5.09 17.30
CA PRO A 345 -3.83 3.86 16.50
C PRO A 345 -2.94 4.01 15.28
N THR A 346 -2.12 2.99 15.01
CA THR A 346 -1.15 3.03 13.91
C THR A 346 -1.64 2.33 12.65
N GLY A 347 -2.63 1.45 12.78
CA GLY A 347 -2.94 0.47 11.75
C GLY A 347 -1.80 -0.53 11.53
N HIS A 348 -1.78 -1.18 10.37
CA HIS A 348 -0.66 -2.02 9.97
C HIS A 348 0.64 -1.21 9.79
N ARG A 349 1.78 -1.91 9.86
CA ARG A 349 3.11 -1.31 9.92
C ARG A 349 3.96 -1.90 8.80
N GLU A 350 4.48 -1.06 7.92
CA GLU A 350 5.37 -1.48 6.82
C GLU A 350 6.66 -0.67 6.84
N GLN A 351 7.76 -1.26 6.36
CA GLN A 351 9.10 -0.70 6.50
C GLN A 351 9.92 -0.86 5.22
N PHE A 352 10.68 0.19 4.90
CA PHE A 352 11.82 0.07 4.01
C PHE A 352 12.99 -0.59 4.74
N ALA A 353 13.78 -1.34 4.00
CA ALA A 353 14.91 -2.08 4.55
C ALA A 353 16.20 -1.80 3.77
N LYS A 354 17.31 -1.80 4.52
CA LYS A 354 18.62 -2.09 3.97
C LYS A 354 18.71 -3.59 3.81
N MET A 355 18.93 -4.02 2.58
CA MET A 355 19.00 -5.42 2.22
C MET A 355 20.43 -5.77 1.82
N VAL A 356 20.91 -6.93 2.25
CA VAL A 356 22.09 -7.58 1.70
C VAL A 356 21.59 -8.76 0.89
N VAL A 357 21.73 -8.70 -0.43
CA VAL A 357 21.28 -9.75 -1.35
C VAL A 357 22.48 -10.36 -2.04
N ASN A 358 22.74 -11.65 -1.81
CA ASN A 358 23.91 -12.37 -2.34
C ASN A 358 25.23 -11.58 -2.10
N GLY A 359 25.35 -10.96 -0.92
CA GLY A 359 26.52 -10.14 -0.53
C GLY A 359 26.52 -8.69 -1.02
N ARG A 360 25.48 -8.21 -1.71
CA ARG A 360 25.38 -6.82 -2.20
C ARG A 360 24.39 -6.01 -1.38
N SER A 361 24.84 -4.87 -0.86
CA SER A 361 23.97 -3.91 -0.15
C SER A 361 23.11 -3.11 -1.12
N ILE A 362 21.81 -3.06 -0.85
CA ILE A 362 20.79 -2.36 -1.62
C ILE A 362 19.73 -1.77 -0.68
N THR A 363 18.86 -0.94 -1.21
CA THR A 363 17.63 -0.49 -0.54
C THR A 363 16.45 -1.22 -1.17
N GLY A 364 15.49 -1.64 -0.35
CA GLY A 364 14.27 -2.28 -0.84
C GLY A 364 13.12 -2.09 0.14
N TYR A 365 12.01 -2.76 -0.17
CA TYR A 365 10.80 -2.75 0.64
C TYR A 365 10.57 -4.11 1.29
N CYS A 366 10.34 -4.13 2.60
CA CYS A 366 10.09 -5.36 3.35
C CYS A 366 8.88 -5.23 4.29
N PRO A 367 7.65 -5.25 3.75
CA PRO A 367 6.45 -5.35 4.57
C PRO A 367 6.41 -6.68 5.33
N VAL A 368 6.15 -6.58 6.63
CA VAL A 368 5.84 -7.72 7.49
C VAL A 368 4.49 -7.45 8.14
N MET A 369 3.45 -8.12 7.69
CA MET A 369 2.11 -8.00 8.25
C MET A 369 1.79 -9.23 9.08
N THR A 370 1.31 -9.00 10.30
CA THR A 370 0.93 -10.08 11.21
C THR A 370 -0.51 -9.93 11.66
N ARG A 371 -1.17 -11.06 11.91
CA ARG A 371 -2.50 -11.14 12.50
C ARG A 371 -2.57 -12.37 13.40
N GLY A 372 -3.29 -12.27 14.51
CA GLY A 372 -3.48 -13.38 15.45
C GLY A 372 -2.19 -13.82 16.13
N ALA A 373 -2.28 -14.92 16.89
CA ALA A 373 -1.12 -15.51 17.57
C ALA A 373 -0.22 -16.26 16.59
N LEU A 374 1.09 -16.05 16.68
CA LEU A 374 2.10 -16.71 15.86
C LEU A 374 3.16 -17.36 16.77
N PRO A 375 2.88 -18.57 17.31
CA PRO A 375 3.74 -19.21 18.31
C PRO A 375 5.19 -19.43 17.88
N LYS A 376 5.44 -19.71 16.59
CA LYS A 376 6.80 -19.82 16.00
C LYS A 376 7.66 -18.60 16.30
N TYR A 377 7.04 -17.42 16.40
CA TYR A 377 7.72 -16.13 16.61
C TYR A 377 7.47 -15.55 18.01
N GLY A 378 6.80 -16.29 18.90
CA GLY A 378 6.49 -15.83 20.26
C GLY A 378 5.46 -14.69 20.33
N LEU A 379 4.67 -14.45 19.27
CA LEU A 379 3.65 -13.39 19.24
C LEU A 379 2.30 -13.92 19.73
N THR A 380 1.65 -13.19 20.64
CA THR A 380 0.31 -13.53 21.15
C THR A 380 -0.78 -12.86 20.31
N GLU A 381 -2.07 -13.00 20.65
CA GLU A 381 -3.12 -12.24 19.94
C GLU A 381 -2.96 -10.73 20.13
N GLU A 382 -2.53 -10.29 21.31
CA GLU A 382 -2.49 -8.86 21.70
C GLU A 382 -1.16 -8.16 21.35
N GLY A 383 -0.13 -8.92 21.01
CA GLY A 383 1.23 -8.43 20.83
C GLY A 383 2.24 -9.54 20.91
#